data_AF-A0A356J2E9-F1
#
_entry.id   AF-A0A356J2E9-F1
#
_cell.length_a   1.000
_cell.length_b   1.000
_cell.length_c   1.000
_cell.angle_alpha   90.00
_cell.angle_beta   90.00
_cell.angle_gamma   90.00
#
_symmetry.space_group_name_H-M   'P 1'
#
loop_
_entity.id
_entity.type
_entity.pdbx_description
1 polymer ?
#
loop_
_entity_poly.entity_id
_entity_poly.type
_entity_poly.pdbx_seq_one_letter_code
_entity_poly.pdbx_strand_id
1 'polypeptide(L)' 'MAKTTTESEPLNVARKILARHLVEGDPAKDAELGIRIDQTLTQDATGTMAYLQFESMGVPHVKNDLAVSYVDHNTVQIG' A
#
# COMPACT_ATOMS: atom_id res chain seq x y z
N MET A 1 -39.72 -16.61 -8.83
CA MET A 1 -39.28 -16.40 -7.44
C MET A 1 -37.77 -16.28 -7.45
N ALA A 2 -37.26 -15.07 -7.22
CA ALA A 2 -35.83 -14.76 -7.32
C ALA A 2 -35.06 -15.44 -6.18
N LYS A 3 -33.95 -16.07 -6.54
CA LYS A 3 -33.05 -16.84 -5.67
C LYS A 3 -32.61 -15.96 -4.50
N THR A 4 -33.19 -16.19 -3.33
CA THR A 4 -32.79 -15.58 -2.07
C THR A 4 -31.75 -16.50 -1.45
N THR A 5 -30.47 -16.17 -1.63
CA THR A 5 -29.32 -16.56 -0.78
C THR A 5 -28.05 -15.94 -1.36
N THR A 6 -27.74 -14.70 -0.98
CA THR A 6 -26.39 -14.16 -1.08
C THR A 6 -25.56 -14.72 0.07
N GLU A 7 -25.20 -16.00 -0.02
CA GLU A 7 -24.01 -16.46 0.69
C GLU A 7 -22.83 -15.79 0.00
N SER A 8 -22.18 -14.85 0.69
CA SER A 8 -20.96 -14.22 0.18
C SER A 8 -19.94 -15.33 -0.04
N GLU A 9 -19.48 -15.49 -1.29
CA GLU A 9 -18.41 -16.45 -1.58
C GLU A 9 -17.26 -16.27 -0.57
N PRO A 10 -16.73 -17.37 -0.01
CA PRO A 10 -15.67 -17.27 0.98
C PRO A 10 -14.47 -16.51 0.40
N LEU A 11 -14.13 -15.39 1.03
CA LEU A 11 -13.04 -14.53 0.57
C LEU A 11 -11.69 -15.25 0.75
N ASN A 12 -10.86 -15.17 -0.29
CA ASN A 12 -9.45 -15.56 -0.18
C ASN A 12 -8.69 -14.58 0.74
N VAL A 13 -7.45 -14.93 1.10
CA VAL A 13 -6.64 -14.14 2.05
C VAL A 13 -6.39 -12.72 1.53
N ALA A 14 -6.06 -12.55 0.25
CA ALA A 14 -5.82 -11.23 -0.33
C ALA A 14 -7.05 -10.32 -0.23
N ARG A 15 -8.24 -10.84 -0.58
CA ARG A 15 -9.51 -10.10 -0.48
C ARG A 15 -9.85 -9.75 0.97
N LYS A 16 -9.57 -10.64 1.92
CA LYS A 16 -9.74 -10.37 3.36
C LYS A 16 -8.83 -9.23 3.83
N ILE A 17 -7.57 -9.22 3.38
CA ILE A 17 -6.61 -8.15 3.71
C ILE A 17 -7.09 -6.84 3.11
N LEU A 18 -7.41 -6.80 1.81
CA LEU A 18 -7.88 -5.58 1.14
C LEU A 18 -9.16 -5.02 1.79
N ALA A 19 -10.13 -5.88 2.09
CA ALA A 19 -11.37 -5.48 2.75
C ALA A 19 -11.14 -4.86 4.14
N ARG A 20 -10.11 -5.31 4.87
CA ARG A 20 -9.75 -4.75 6.19
C ARG A 20 -9.11 -3.37 6.10
N HIS A 21 -8.49 -3.02 4.97
CA HIS A 21 -7.78 -1.74 4.78
C HIS A 21 -8.50 -0.79 3.81
N LEU A 22 -9.71 -1.13 3.38
CA LEU A 22 -10.52 -0.31 2.48
C LEU A 22 -11.00 0.95 3.21
N VAL A 23 -10.72 2.12 2.62
CA VAL A 23 -11.15 3.44 3.10
C VAL A 23 -12.31 3.96 2.26
N GLU A 24 -12.26 3.76 0.95
CA GLU A 24 -13.29 4.18 -0.01
C GLU A 24 -13.34 3.27 -1.24
N GLY A 25 -14.49 3.25 -1.91
CA GLY A 25 -14.73 2.41 -3.10
C GLY A 25 -15.52 1.13 -2.80
N ASP A 26 -15.83 0.39 -3.87
CA ASP A 26 -16.57 -0.88 -3.81
C ASP A 26 -15.78 -1.97 -4.54
N PRO A 27 -15.24 -2.97 -3.83
CA PRO A 27 -14.41 -4.03 -4.42
C PRO A 27 -15.19 -4.97 -5.35
N ALA A 28 -16.52 -4.89 -5.40
CA ALA A 28 -17.33 -5.60 -6.38
C ALA A 28 -17.39 -4.89 -7.75
N LYS A 29 -16.91 -3.65 -7.84
CA LYS A 29 -16.90 -2.84 -9.07
C LYS A 29 -15.49 -2.75 -9.63
N ASP A 30 -15.40 -2.62 -10.96
CA ASP A 30 -14.15 -2.32 -11.67
C ASP A 30 -13.88 -0.82 -11.60
N ALA A 31 -13.52 -0.35 -10.40
CA ALA A 31 -13.28 1.06 -10.11
C ALA A 31 -12.11 1.21 -9.12
N GLU A 32 -11.58 2.43 -9.01
CA GLU A 32 -10.52 2.76 -8.08
C GLU A 32 -10.96 2.52 -6.62
N LEU A 33 -10.03 2.00 -5.80
CA LEU A 33 -10.23 1.75 -4.38
C LEU A 33 -9.22 2.55 -3.59
N GLY A 34 -9.68 3.29 -2.59
CA GLY A 34 -8.80 3.93 -1.62
C GLY A 34 -8.43 2.92 -0.54
N ILE A 35 -7.14 2.58 -0.45
CA ILE A 35 -6.60 1.63 0.52
C ILE A 35 -5.71 2.37 1.51
N ARG A 36 -5.92 2.13 2.81
CA ARG A 36 -4.99 2.55 3.86
C ARG A 36 -3.69 1.76 3.72
N ILE A 37 -2.58 2.47 3.62
CA ILE A 37 -1.24 1.87 3.63
C ILE A 37 -0.69 1.92 5.05
N ASP A 38 -0.51 0.74 5.66
CA ASP A 38 0.04 0.66 7.02
C ASP A 38 1.55 0.86 7.04
N GLN A 39 2.24 0.39 5.99
CA GLN A 39 3.69 0.41 5.93
C GLN A 39 4.21 0.82 4.55
N THR A 40 5.32 1.56 4.55
CA THR A 40 6.09 1.88 3.34
C THR A 40 7.51 1.38 3.51
N LEU A 41 8.02 0.74 2.45
CA LEU A 41 9.35 0.17 2.41
C LEU A 41 10.03 0.70 1.15
N THR A 42 11.13 1.42 1.32
CA THR A 42 11.98 1.87 0.21
C THR A 42 13.34 1.20 0.29
N GLN A 43 14.04 1.15 -0.84
CA GLN A 43 15.46 0.79 -0.89
C GLN A 43 16.28 2.01 -1.34
N ASP A 44 17.60 1.95 -1.29
CA ASP A 44 18.52 3.04 -1.60
C ASP A 44 18.50 3.55 -3.07
N ALA A 45 18.33 2.68 -4.05
CA ALA A 45 18.13 3.02 -5.47
C ALA A 45 16.76 3.66 -5.81
N THR A 46 15.66 3.38 -5.08
CA THR A 46 14.32 3.96 -5.34
C THR A 46 13.89 5.00 -4.31
N GLY A 47 14.48 4.97 -3.12
CA GLY A 47 14.13 5.82 -1.99
C GLY A 47 14.45 7.28 -2.25
N THR A 48 15.59 7.57 -2.89
CA THR A 48 16.01 8.97 -3.15
C THR A 48 14.94 9.75 -3.91
N MET A 49 14.43 9.20 -5.03
CA MET A 49 13.39 9.87 -5.81
C MET A 49 12.05 9.93 -5.08
N ALA A 50 11.69 8.88 -4.34
CA ALA A 50 10.46 8.87 -3.53
C ALA A 50 10.49 9.97 -2.45
N TYR A 51 11.64 10.19 -1.80
CA TYR A 51 11.79 11.20 -0.77
C TYR A 51 11.82 12.62 -1.32
N LEU A 52 12.46 12.87 -2.47
CA LEU A 52 12.41 14.17 -3.13
C LEU A 52 10.97 14.54 -3.54
N GLN A 53 10.21 13.56 -4.03
CA GLN A 53 8.78 13.76 -4.34
C GLN A 53 7.98 14.03 -3.06
N PHE A 54 8.22 13.26 -1.99
CA PHE A 54 7.57 13.48 -0.70
C PHE A 54 7.86 14.87 -0.13
N GLU A 55 9.11 15.35 -0.21
CA GLU A 55 9.52 16.70 0.18
C GLU A 55 8.77 17.76 -0.64
N SER A 56 8.68 17.56 -1.96
CA SER A 56 7.99 18.49 -2.87
C SER A 56 6.49 18.63 -2.58
N MET A 57 5.87 17.63 -1.95
CA MET A 57 4.47 17.68 -1.53
C MET A 57 4.24 18.60 -0.32
N GLY A 58 5.29 19.04 0.38
CA GLY A 58 5.18 19.93 1.54
C GLY A 58 4.52 19.29 2.76
N VAL A 59 4.52 17.96 2.86
CA VAL A 59 3.94 17.22 3.98
C VAL A 59 5.01 17.06 5.08
N PRO A 60 4.73 17.43 6.35
CA PRO A 60 5.76 17.50 7.38
C PRO A 60 6.28 16.13 7.86
N HIS A 61 5.48 15.08 7.75
CA HIS A 61 5.86 13.71 8.12
C HIS A 61 5.00 12.68 7.40
N VAL A 62 5.52 11.47 7.26
CA VAL A 62 4.78 10.34 6.69
C VAL A 62 3.57 9.99 7.57
N LYS A 63 2.48 9.53 6.97
CA LYS A 63 1.21 9.28 7.67
C LYS A 63 0.93 7.81 7.98
N ASN A 64 1.72 6.91 7.43
CA ASN A 64 1.63 5.47 7.68
C ASN A 64 2.22 5.10 9.04
N ASP A 65 1.85 3.93 9.55
CA ASP A 65 2.23 3.48 10.89
C ASP A 65 3.74 3.15 10.97
N LEU A 66 4.35 2.71 9.86
CA LEU A 66 5.78 2.42 9.78
C LEU A 66 6.37 2.70 8.40
N ALA A 67 7.39 3.56 8.33
CA ALA A 67 8.19 3.79 7.12
C ALA A 67 9.64 3.34 7.35
N VAL A 68 10.15 2.45 6.49
CA VAL A 68 11.52 1.92 6.58
C VAL A 68 12.25 2.10 5.26
N SER A 69 13.51 2.56 5.34
CA SER A 69 14.43 2.58 4.22
C SER A 69 15.53 1.54 4.42
N TYR A 70 15.59 0.57 3.54
CA TYR A 70 16.72 -0.37 3.47
C TYR A 70 17.86 0.25 2.68
N VAL A 71 19.08 0.10 3.20
CA VAL A 71 20.31 0.56 2.57
C VAL A 71 21.22 -0.66 2.44
N ASP A 72 21.04 -1.39 1.37
CA ASP A 72 21.61 -2.73 1.16
C ASP A 72 22.18 -2.93 -0.24
N HIS A 73 21.92 -2.02 -1.20
CA HIS A 73 22.49 -2.08 -2.55
C HIS A 73 23.73 -1.20 -2.71
N ASN A 74 24.00 -0.28 -1.77
CA ASN A 74 25.21 0.56 -1.73
C ASN A 74 26.37 -0.07 -0.94
N THR A 75 26.69 -1.34 -1.18
CA THR A 75 27.99 -1.88 -0.78
C THR A 75 29.04 -1.16 -1.63
N VAL A 76 29.75 -0.19 -1.07
CA VAL A 76 30.96 0.33 -1.72
C VAL A 76 31.92 -0.84 -1.85
N GLN A 77 32.02 -1.43 -3.04
CA GLN A 77 33.09 -2.35 -3.36
C GLN A 77 34.35 -1.53 -3.57
N ILE A 78 35.02 -1.19 -2.47
CA ILE A 78 36.41 -0.75 -2.52
C ILE A 78 37.22 -2.00 -2.90
N GLY A 79 37.73 -2.02 -4.12
CA GLY A 79 38.64 -3.05 -4.61
C GLY A 79 39.99 -3.00 -3.92
#